data_AF-A0A2X3F1E9-F1
#
_entry.id   AF-A0A2X3F1E9-F1
#
_cell.length_a   1.000
_cell.length_b   1.000
_cell.length_c   1.000
_cell.angle_alpha   90.00
_cell.angle_beta   90.00
_cell.angle_gamma   90.00
#
_symmetry.space_group_name_H-M   'P 1'
#
loop_
_entity.id
_entity.type
_entity.pdbx_description
1 polymer ?
#
loop_
_entity_poly.entity_id
_entity_poly.type
_entity_poly.pdbx_seq_one_letter_code
_entity_poly.pdbx_strand_id
1 'polypeptide(L)'
;MKKLLIALAGAACLLSSVSAAQADQLQDIEKRGVIRIAVPQDFPPFGSVGTDLQPQGYDIDMARYLAKSMKLKLQLVPVTSANRVPYLQTIRWTW
;
A
#
# COMPACT_ATOMS: atom_id res chain seq x y z
N MET A 1 -10.02 31.23 -39.82
CA MET A 1 -10.58 31.26 -38.44
C MET A 1 -11.17 29.92 -37.99
N LYS A 2 -12.08 29.27 -38.74
CA LYS A 2 -12.68 27.97 -38.36
C LYS A 2 -11.68 26.83 -38.09
N LYS A 3 -10.61 26.72 -38.90
CA LYS A 3 -9.53 25.73 -38.71
C LYS A 3 -8.73 25.94 -37.43
N LEU A 4 -8.57 27.20 -37.01
CA LEU A 4 -7.86 27.57 -35.78
C LEU A 4 -8.69 27.18 -34.54
N LEU A 5 -10.01 27.37 -34.60
CA LEU A 5 -10.93 26.99 -33.55
C LEU A 5 -11.02 25.46 -33.37
N ILE A 6 -10.99 24.69 -34.46
CA ILE A 6 -10.97 23.22 -34.43
C ILE A 6 -9.65 22.71 -33.82
N ALA A 7 -8.52 23.31 -34.20
CA ALA A 7 -7.21 22.96 -33.63
C ALA A 7 -7.14 23.27 -32.12
N LEU A 8 -7.70 24.40 -31.68
CA LEU A 8 -7.73 24.80 -30.27
C LEU A 8 -8.64 23.88 -29.43
N ALA A 9 -9.79 23.48 -29.97
CA ALA A 9 -10.68 22.52 -29.33
C ALA A 9 -10.04 21.13 -29.21
N GLY A 10 -9.33 20.67 -30.24
CA GLY A 10 -8.57 19.41 -30.21
C GLY A 10 -7.46 19.41 -29.16
N ALA A 11 -6.72 20.52 -29.03
CA ALA A 11 -5.68 20.67 -28.01
C ALA A 11 -6.24 20.68 -26.58
N ALA A 12 -7.41 21.30 -26.36
CA ALA A 12 -8.08 21.29 -25.06
C ALA A 12 -8.53 19.87 -24.63
N CYS A 13 -9.02 19.05 -25.57
CA CYS A 13 -9.37 17.67 -25.28
C CYS A 13 -8.16 16.81 -24.89
N LEU A 14 -6.98 17.03 -25.48
CA LEU A 14 -5.76 16.29 -25.15
C LEU A 14 -5.22 16.63 -23.74
N LEU A 15 -5.46 17.84 -23.26
CA LEU A 15 -5.09 18.25 -21.90
C LEU A 15 -6.01 17.64 -20.83
N SER A 16 -7.26 17.31 -21.18
CA SER A 16 -8.22 16.70 -20.26
C SER A 16 -7.96 15.21 -19.94
N SER A 17 -7.10 14.55 -20.73
CA SER A 17 -6.71 13.15 -20.52
C SER A 17 -5.47 12.95 -19.63
N VAL A 18 -4.89 14.02 -19.07
CA VAL A 18 -3.81 13.90 -18.08
C VAL A 18 -4.43 13.52 -16.74
N SER A 19 -4.68 12.23 -16.54
CA SER A 19 -5.00 11.70 -15.21
C SER A 19 -3.77 11.92 -14.33
N ALA A 20 -3.92 12.73 -13.27
CA ALA A 20 -2.87 12.88 -12.27
C ALA A 20 -2.56 11.50 -11.69
N ALA A 21 -1.32 11.05 -11.83
CA ALA A 21 -0.88 9.81 -11.20
C ALA A 21 -1.10 9.93 -9.69
N GLN A 22 -1.96 9.08 -9.12
CA GLN A 22 -2.17 8.96 -7.68
C GLN A 22 -0.96 8.22 -7.08
N ALA A 23 0.17 8.93 -6.96
CA ALA A 23 1.46 8.39 -6.53
C ALA A 23 1.81 8.74 -5.07
N ASP A 24 1.13 9.71 -4.47
CA ASP A 24 1.33 10.20 -3.09
C ASP A 24 0.86 9.23 -1.99
N GLN A 25 0.89 7.93 -2.27
CA GLN A 25 0.32 6.85 -1.46
C GLN A 25 0.97 6.75 -0.06
N LEU A 26 2.22 7.20 0.07
CA LEU A 26 2.88 7.39 1.37
C LEU A 26 2.22 8.53 2.19
N GLN A 27 1.84 9.66 1.58
CA GLN A 27 1.06 10.70 2.28
C GLN A 27 -0.24 10.11 2.83
N ASP A 28 -0.90 9.22 2.08
CA ASP A 28 -2.16 8.63 2.52
C ASP A 28 -1.98 7.69 3.71
N ILE A 29 -0.84 7.00 3.79
CA ILE A 29 -0.45 6.20 4.96
C ILE A 29 -0.15 7.12 6.15
N GLU A 30 0.60 8.20 5.94
CA GLU A 30 0.93 9.18 6.98
C GLU A 30 -0.31 9.89 7.52
N LYS A 31 -1.18 10.40 6.64
CA LYS A 31 -2.45 11.06 6.99
C LYS A 31 -3.38 10.13 7.77
N ARG A 32 -3.41 8.84 7.43
CA ARG A 32 -4.23 7.83 8.13
C ARG A 32 -3.65 7.46 9.49
N GLY A 33 -2.35 7.66 9.71
CA GLY A 33 -1.68 7.30 10.97
C GLY A 33 -1.51 5.80 11.18
N VAL A 34 -1.82 4.95 10.19
CA VAL A 34 -1.78 3.49 10.30
C VAL A 34 -1.05 2.90 9.09
N ILE A 35 0.02 2.14 9.35
CA ILE A 35 0.70 1.33 8.33
C ILE A 35 0.26 -0.14 8.45
N ARG A 36 -0.23 -0.69 7.34
CA ARG A 36 -0.63 -2.10 7.23
C ARG A 36 0.49 -2.88 6.58
N ILE A 37 0.99 -3.92 7.23
CA ILE A 37 2.11 -4.73 6.72
C ILE A 37 1.67 -6.18 6.70
N ALA A 38 1.64 -6.77 5.51
CA ALA A 38 1.36 -8.18 5.32
C ALA A 38 2.59 -9.02 5.69
N VAL A 39 2.40 -10.01 6.55
CA VAL A 39 3.47 -10.86 7.11
C VAL A 39 3.01 -12.32 7.20
N PRO A 40 3.90 -13.30 7.02
CA PRO A 40 3.59 -14.68 7.35
C PRO A 40 3.43 -14.86 8.87
N GLN A 41 2.67 -15.87 9.28
CA GLN A 41 2.56 -16.31 10.69
C GLN A 41 2.74 -17.82 10.85
N ASP A 42 3.06 -18.50 9.75
CA ASP A 42 3.21 -19.95 9.61
C ASP A 42 4.58 -20.32 9.01
N PHE A 43 5.51 -19.36 8.97
CA PHE A 43 6.79 -19.48 8.25
C PHE A 43 7.98 -19.02 9.12
N PRO A 44 8.34 -19.79 10.16
CA PRO A 44 9.53 -19.49 10.96
C PRO A 44 10.82 -19.59 10.12
N PRO A 45 11.84 -18.77 10.41
CA PRO A 45 11.93 -17.77 11.49
C PRO A 45 11.37 -16.38 11.12
N PHE A 46 10.78 -16.22 9.94
CA PHE A 46 10.35 -14.93 9.40
C PHE A 46 9.06 -14.43 10.05
N GLY A 47 8.09 -15.33 10.26
CA GLY A 47 6.86 -15.03 10.97
C GLY A 47 6.21 -16.29 11.53
N SER A 48 5.89 -16.27 12.81
CA SER A 48 5.28 -17.36 13.57
C SER A 48 4.42 -16.80 14.70
N VAL A 49 3.60 -17.64 15.32
CA VAL A 49 2.89 -17.30 16.57
C VAL A 49 3.62 -17.93 17.74
N GLY A 50 4.00 -17.11 18.72
CA GLY A 50 4.67 -17.54 19.95
C GLY A 50 3.74 -18.29 20.91
N THR A 51 4.30 -18.80 22.00
CA THR A 51 3.53 -19.47 23.07
C THR A 51 2.62 -18.51 23.84
N ASP A 52 2.88 -17.21 23.73
CA ASP A 52 2.07 -16.10 24.24
C ASP A 52 0.96 -15.67 23.27
N LEU A 53 0.77 -16.42 22.18
CA LEU A 53 -0.17 -16.14 21.10
C LEU A 53 0.12 -14.83 20.35
N GLN A 54 1.33 -14.28 20.46
CA GLN A 54 1.73 -13.06 19.75
C GLN A 54 2.53 -13.38 18.48
N PRO A 55 2.38 -12.57 17.41
CA PRO A 55 3.24 -12.67 16.24
C PRO A 55 4.70 -12.32 16.56
N GLN A 56 5.61 -13.20 16.15
CA GLN A 56 7.06 -13.06 16.32
C GLN A 56 7.83 -13.54 15.07
N GLY A 57 9.06 -13.05 14.90
CA GLY A 57 9.92 -13.39 13.77
C GLY A 57 10.51 -12.16 13.09
N TYR A 58 11.46 -12.40 12.19
CA TYR A 58 12.22 -11.32 11.53
C TYR A 58 11.33 -10.30 10.81
N ASP A 59 10.35 -10.74 10.03
CA ASP A 59 9.46 -9.84 9.29
C ASP A 59 8.54 -9.06 10.22
N ILE A 60 8.15 -9.67 11.34
CA ILE A 60 7.34 -9.01 12.37
C ILE A 60 8.14 -7.91 13.07
N ASP A 61 9.41 -8.17 13.38
CA ASP A 61 10.30 -7.19 13.99
C ASP A 61 10.61 -6.04 13.04
N MET A 62 10.78 -6.31 11.75
CA MET A 62 10.92 -5.27 10.72
C MET A 62 9.67 -4.43 10.56
N ALA A 63 8.48 -5.06 10.59
CA ALA A 63 7.22 -4.34 10.57
C ALA A 63 7.08 -3.40 11.78
N ARG A 64 7.44 -3.87 12.99
CA ARG A 64 7.47 -3.07 14.22
C ARG A 64 8.47 -1.92 14.14
N TYR A 65 9.69 -2.20 13.66
CA TYR A 65 10.74 -1.19 13.50
C TYR A 65 10.32 -0.08 12.52
N LEU A 66 9.75 -0.46 11.37
CA LEU A 66 9.28 0.49 10.36
C LEU A 66 8.18 1.39 10.91
N ALA A 67 7.15 0.81 11.53
CA ALA A 67 6.05 1.57 12.12
C ALA A 67 6.52 2.54 13.21
N LYS A 68 7.45 2.10 14.08
CA LYS A 68 8.06 2.95 15.11
C LYS A 68 8.84 4.10 14.49
N SER A 69 9.64 3.83 13.45
CA SER A 69 10.46 4.85 12.77
C SER A 69 9.60 5.91 12.10
N MET A 70 8.46 5.49 11.53
CA MET A 70 7.49 6.39 10.89
C MET A 70 6.51 7.04 11.88
N LYS A 71 6.53 6.65 13.16
CA LYS A 71 5.56 7.08 14.20
C LYS A 71 4.10 6.77 13.83
N LEU A 72 3.87 5.64 13.16
CA LEU A 72 2.55 5.17 12.76
C LEU A 72 2.10 3.98 13.61
N LYS A 73 0.80 3.80 13.75
CA LYS A 73 0.23 2.58 14.33
C LYS A 73 0.46 1.41 13.35
N LEU A 74 1.00 0.31 13.86
CA LEU A 74 1.16 -0.91 13.07
C LEU A 74 -0.13 -1.73 13.07
N GLN A 75 -0.53 -2.19 11.89
CA GLN A 75 -1.51 -3.26 11.71
C GLN A 75 -0.83 -4.40 10.93
N LEU A 76 -0.55 -5.51 11.62
CA LEU A 76 -0.07 -6.73 10.98
C LEU A 76 -1.22 -7.42 10.28
N VAL A 77 -0.98 -7.88 9.05
CA VAL A 77 -1.97 -8.57 8.24
C VAL A 77 -1.45 -9.97 7.90
N PRO A 78 -2.00 -11.05 8.49
CA PRO A 78 -1.49 -12.39 8.26
C PRO A 78 -1.76 -12.85 6.82
N VAL A 79 -0.74 -13.37 6.16
CA VAL A 79 -0.83 -13.97 4.82
C VAL A 79 -0.10 -15.31 4.77
N THR A 80 -0.49 -16.17 3.85
CA THR A 80 0.20 -17.43 3.54
C THR A 80 0.91 -17.32 2.20
N SER A 81 1.80 -18.27 1.91
CA SER A 81 2.48 -18.31 0.61
C SER A 81 1.51 -18.45 -0.57
N ALA A 82 0.40 -19.16 -0.39
CA ALA A 82 -0.58 -19.38 -1.44
C ALA A 82 -1.45 -18.13 -1.72
N ASN A 83 -1.81 -17.37 -0.67
CA ASN A 83 -2.77 -16.29 -0.82
C ASN A 83 -2.13 -14.90 -0.98
N ARG A 84 -0.83 -14.69 -0.69
CA ARG A 84 -0.21 -13.35 -0.69
C ARG A 84 -0.39 -12.54 -1.99
N VAL A 85 -0.31 -13.18 -3.16
CA VAL A 85 -0.48 -12.49 -4.47
C VAL A 85 -1.95 -12.12 -4.71
N PRO A 86 -2.92 -13.06 -4.62
CA PRO A 86 -4.34 -12.71 -4.64
C PRO A 86 -4.72 -11.65 -3.60
N TYR A 87 -4.14 -11.73 -2.40
CA TYR A 87 -4.41 -10.82 -1.30
C TYR A 87 -3.92 -9.40 -1.63
N LEU A 88 -2.73 -9.27 -2.23
CA LEU A 88 -2.19 -7.99 -2.71
C LEU A 88 -3.09 -7.37 -3.79
N GLN A 89 -3.70 -8.17 -4.66
CA GLN A 89 -4.52 -7.70 -5.78
C GLN A 89 -5.96 -7.37 -5.38
N THR A 90 -6.52 -8.08 -4.39
CA THR A 90 -7.94 -8.00 -4.01
C THR A 90 -8.19 -7.04 -2.86
N ILE A 91 -7.23 -6.91 -1.94
CA ILE A 91 -7.31 -5.84 -0.96
C ILE A 91 -7.02 -4.55 -1.68
N ARG A 92 -8.05 -3.71 -1.74
CA ARG A 92 -7.87 -2.29 -1.92
C ARG A 92 -7.02 -1.84 -0.73
N TRP A 93 -5.71 -1.76 -0.95
CA TRP A 93 -4.76 -1.05 -0.10
C TRP A 93 -5.26 0.38 -0.11
N THR A 94 -6.24 0.62 0.75
CA THR A 94 -6.97 1.86 0.76
C THR A 94 -5.92 2.90 1.04
N TRP A 95 -5.70 3.71 0.02
CA TRP A 95 -5.89 5.14 0.04
C TRP A 95 -7.35 5.31 0.50
#